data_AF-V7F1M9-F1
#
_entry.id   AF-V7F1M9-F1
#
_cell.length_a   1.000
_cell.length_b   1.000
_cell.length_c   1.000
_cell.angle_alpha   90.00
_cell.angle_beta   90.00
_cell.angle_gamma   90.00
#
_symmetry.space_group_name_H-M   'P 1'
#
loop_
_entity.id
_entity.type
_entity.pdbx_description
1 polymer ?
#
loop_
_entity_poly.entity_id
_entity_poly.type
_entity_poly.pdbx_seq_one_letter_code
_entity_poly.pdbx_strand_id
1 'polypeptide(L)'
;MMMKVDTVVAVSFDDGSVGRMQLFERDDIASLTDGHIQAEIGKTGQTWAALGLTAVSWRRCKLEDFPADLHEFRAAWVDRKGKITVDMNKAKDCTRDRLRAERAPLLEAKDVDALRALEADDKAALADVAAEKQRLRDITELPAIDAAKTPDDLKALSCESVLP
;
A
#
# COMPACT_ATOMS: atom_id res chain seq x y z
N MET A 1 6.48 1.62 -12.42
CA MET A 1 7.47 0.51 -12.38
C MET A 1 6.81 -0.71 -12.97
N MET A 2 7.30 -1.20 -14.12
CA MET A 2 6.72 -2.35 -14.84
C MET A 2 7.07 -3.63 -14.07
N MET A 3 6.09 -4.47 -13.73
CA MET A 3 6.36 -5.77 -13.08
C MET A 3 7.12 -6.65 -14.07
N LYS A 4 8.26 -7.23 -13.67
CA LYS A 4 9.03 -8.14 -14.52
C LYS A 4 8.24 -9.44 -14.74
N VAL A 5 8.35 -10.02 -15.93
CA VAL A 5 7.97 -11.41 -16.19
C VAL A 5 8.64 -12.30 -15.13
N ASP A 6 7.89 -13.25 -14.55
CA ASP A 6 8.31 -14.12 -13.43
C ASP A 6 8.27 -13.49 -12.01
N THR A 7 7.57 -12.37 -11.84
CA THR A 7 7.35 -11.80 -10.50
C THR A 7 6.37 -12.64 -9.70
N VAL A 8 6.77 -13.11 -8.51
CA VAL A 8 5.85 -13.76 -7.55
C VAL A 8 5.27 -12.72 -6.59
N VAL A 9 3.95 -12.72 -6.44
CA VAL A 9 3.24 -11.83 -5.53
C VAL A 9 2.38 -12.60 -4.53
N ALA A 10 2.34 -12.09 -3.30
CA ALA A 10 1.41 -12.55 -2.29
C ALA A 10 0.03 -11.91 -2.54
N VAL A 11 -1.03 -12.71 -2.53
CA VAL A 11 -2.41 -12.26 -2.69
C VAL A 11 -3.28 -12.97 -1.67
N SER A 12 -4.12 -12.22 -0.97
CA SER A 12 -5.03 -12.81 0.02
C SER A 12 -6.27 -13.44 -0.62
N PHE A 13 -6.91 -14.37 0.07
CA PHE A 13 -8.23 -14.91 -0.26
C PHE A 13 -9.29 -14.27 0.64
N ASP A 14 -10.57 -14.51 0.34
CA ASP A 14 -11.70 -13.96 1.12
C ASP A 14 -11.71 -14.46 2.58
N ASP A 15 -11.12 -15.63 2.87
CA ASP A 15 -10.99 -16.20 4.21
C ASP A 15 -9.76 -15.67 4.98
N GLY A 16 -9.00 -14.74 4.39
CA GLY A 16 -7.78 -14.17 4.97
C GLY A 16 -6.53 -15.04 4.79
N SER A 17 -6.67 -16.27 4.27
CA SER A 17 -5.51 -17.06 3.86
C SER A 17 -4.79 -16.41 2.69
N VAL A 18 -3.56 -16.81 2.41
CA VAL A 18 -2.72 -16.15 1.41
C VAL A 18 -2.20 -17.16 0.39
N GLY A 19 -2.20 -16.78 -0.88
CA GLY A 19 -1.67 -17.55 -1.99
C GLY A 19 -0.46 -16.86 -2.64
N ARG A 20 0.30 -17.62 -3.41
CA ARG A 20 1.41 -17.12 -4.25
C ARG A 20 1.00 -17.09 -5.71
N MET A 21 0.98 -15.91 -6.30
CA MET A 21 0.61 -15.70 -7.69
C MET A 21 1.88 -15.41 -8.49
N GLN A 22 2.26 -16.29 -9.41
CA GLN A 22 3.39 -16.07 -10.32
C GLN A 22 2.89 -15.36 -11.57
N LEU A 23 3.38 -14.14 -11.81
CA LEU A 23 3.03 -13.34 -12.97
C LEU A 23 3.72 -13.85 -14.23
N PHE A 24 2.99 -13.95 -15.33
CA PHE A 24 3.55 -14.26 -16.64
C PHE A 24 2.92 -13.43 -17.77
N GLU A 25 3.68 -13.20 -18.84
CA GLU A 25 3.20 -12.57 -20.07
C GLU A 25 2.54 -13.61 -20.99
N ARG A 26 1.59 -13.17 -21.83
CA ARG A 26 0.61 -14.04 -22.52
C ARG A 26 1.18 -15.28 -23.21
N ASP A 27 2.42 -15.23 -23.70
CA ASP A 27 3.02 -16.29 -24.53
C ASP A 27 4.08 -17.15 -23.81
N ASP A 28 4.40 -16.87 -22.54
CA ASP A 28 5.52 -17.51 -21.83
C ASP A 28 5.12 -18.65 -20.88
N ILE A 29 3.84 -19.01 -20.75
CA ILE A 29 3.42 -20.03 -19.78
C ILE A 29 4.12 -21.38 -19.98
N ALA A 30 4.44 -21.72 -21.23
CA ALA A 30 5.09 -22.98 -21.60
C ALA A 30 6.57 -23.04 -21.21
N SER A 31 7.23 -21.90 -20.99
CA SER A 31 8.63 -21.83 -20.56
C SER A 31 8.78 -21.80 -19.02
N LEU A 32 7.67 -21.63 -18.30
CA LEU A 32 7.67 -21.58 -16.84
C LEU A 32 7.70 -22.97 -16.22
N THR A 33 8.71 -23.23 -15.42
CA THR A 33 8.82 -24.45 -14.60
C THR A 33 8.31 -24.21 -13.19
N ASP A 34 7.89 -25.27 -12.49
CA ASP A 34 7.49 -25.19 -11.08
C ASP A 34 8.68 -24.86 -10.15
N GLY A 35 9.91 -25.00 -10.64
CA GLY A 35 11.13 -24.75 -9.87
C GLY A 35 11.26 -23.31 -9.38
N HIS A 36 10.88 -22.31 -10.19
CA HIS A 36 10.96 -20.90 -9.78
C HIS A 36 9.98 -20.57 -8.66
N ILE A 37 8.72 -21.02 -8.77
CA ILE A 37 7.74 -20.72 -7.74
C ILE A 37 8.02 -21.47 -6.44
N GLN A 38 8.52 -22.71 -6.52
CA GLN A 38 8.97 -23.46 -5.35
C GLN A 38 10.17 -22.79 -4.67
N ALA A 39 11.12 -22.26 -5.43
CA ALA A 39 12.24 -21.50 -4.87
C ALA A 39 11.75 -20.24 -4.16
N GLU A 40 10.80 -19.49 -4.72
CA GLU A 40 10.23 -18.30 -4.09
C GLU A 40 9.39 -18.61 -2.84
N ILE A 41 8.59 -19.69 -2.86
CA ILE A 41 7.90 -20.21 -1.68
C ILE A 41 8.93 -20.58 -0.60
N GLY A 42 10.05 -21.21 -0.98
CA GLY A 42 11.14 -21.57 -0.08
C GLY A 42 11.83 -20.35 0.56
N LYS A 43 12.20 -19.34 -0.25
CA LYS A 43 12.88 -18.12 0.22
C LYS A 43 12.04 -17.35 1.24
N THR A 44 10.73 -17.29 1.02
CA THR A 44 9.81 -16.53 1.87
C THR A 44 9.14 -17.38 2.95
N GLY A 45 9.34 -18.71 2.93
CA GLY A 45 8.78 -19.64 3.91
C GLY A 45 9.30 -19.39 5.33
N GLN A 46 10.60 -19.09 5.49
CA GLN A 46 11.17 -18.81 6.83
C GLN A 46 10.63 -17.52 7.45
N THR A 47 10.51 -16.44 6.66
CA THR A 47 10.02 -15.15 7.15
C THR A 47 8.52 -15.17 7.46
N TRP A 48 7.74 -15.92 6.70
CA TRP A 48 6.30 -16.06 6.93
C TRP A 48 5.96 -17.04 8.06
N ALA A 49 6.73 -18.13 8.18
CA ALA A 49 6.58 -19.04 9.32
C ALA A 49 6.80 -18.32 10.65
N ALA A 50 7.73 -17.37 10.72
CA ALA A 50 7.93 -16.52 11.90
C ALA A 50 6.72 -15.62 12.24
N LEU A 51 5.88 -15.32 11.25
CA LEU A 51 4.62 -14.58 11.40
C LEU A 51 3.40 -15.50 11.54
N GLY A 52 3.60 -16.83 11.61
CA GLY A 52 2.52 -17.81 11.64
C GLY A 52 1.72 -17.90 10.33
N LEU A 53 2.28 -17.40 9.23
CA LEU A 53 1.64 -17.38 7.92
C LEU A 53 2.19 -18.53 7.05
N THR A 54 1.28 -19.24 6.41
CA THR A 54 1.61 -20.24 5.39
C THR A 54 0.80 -19.99 4.14
N ALA A 55 1.47 -20.01 2.99
CA ALA A 55 0.75 -19.92 1.73
C ALA A 55 -0.06 -21.20 1.53
N VAL A 56 -1.37 -21.08 1.36
CA VAL A 56 -2.28 -22.23 1.23
C VAL A 56 -2.34 -22.77 -0.20
N SER A 57 -1.92 -21.96 -1.18
CA SER A 57 -1.95 -22.32 -2.60
C SER A 57 -1.02 -21.44 -3.43
N TRP A 58 -0.80 -21.86 -4.68
CA TRP A 58 -0.16 -21.04 -5.69
C TRP A 58 -0.79 -21.25 -7.06
N ARG A 59 -0.71 -20.23 -7.92
CA ARG A 59 -1.09 -20.35 -9.34
C ARG A 59 -0.33 -19.35 -10.20
N ARG A 60 -0.27 -19.64 -11.50
CA ARG A 60 0.21 -18.70 -12.51
C ARG A 60 -0.93 -17.78 -12.91
N CYS A 61 -0.68 -16.47 -12.91
CA CYS A 61 -1.65 -15.45 -13.27
C CYS A 61 -1.07 -14.61 -14.39
N LYS A 62 -1.90 -14.35 -15.40
CA LYS A 62 -1.56 -13.39 -16.43
C LYS A 62 -1.56 -11.99 -15.82
N LEU A 63 -0.83 -11.06 -16.43
CA LEU A 63 -0.89 -9.66 -16.03
C LEU A 63 -2.32 -9.09 -16.08
N GLU A 64 -3.14 -9.52 -17.03
CA GLU A 64 -4.55 -9.12 -17.16
C GLU A 64 -5.45 -9.64 -16.02
N ASP A 65 -4.99 -10.61 -15.22
CA ASP A 65 -5.75 -11.10 -14.06
C ASP A 65 -5.68 -10.13 -12.87
N PHE A 66 -4.73 -9.18 -12.90
CA PHE A 66 -4.49 -8.20 -11.85
C PHE A 66 -5.18 -6.86 -12.13
N PRO A 67 -5.55 -6.11 -11.07
CA PRO A 67 -6.02 -4.74 -11.24
C PRO A 67 -4.92 -3.86 -11.86
N ALA A 68 -5.16 -3.38 -13.09
CA ALA A 68 -4.23 -2.51 -13.82
C ALA A 68 -4.01 -1.18 -13.06
N ASP A 69 -2.78 -0.65 -13.11
CA ASP A 69 -2.40 0.66 -12.56
C ASP A 69 -2.74 0.87 -11.07
N LEU A 70 -2.79 -0.21 -10.28
CA LEU A 70 -3.11 -0.21 -8.85
C LEU A 70 -2.04 -0.91 -7.99
N HIS A 71 -0.76 -0.72 -8.34
CA HIS A 71 0.36 -1.34 -7.65
C HIS A 71 0.52 -0.85 -6.19
N GLU A 72 0.08 0.36 -5.87
CA GLU A 72 0.05 0.90 -4.50
C GLU A 72 -0.91 0.15 -3.57
N PHE A 73 -1.91 -0.54 -4.12
CA PHE A 73 -2.88 -1.35 -3.39
C PHE A 73 -2.57 -2.85 -3.47
N ARG A 74 -1.33 -3.23 -3.77
CA ARG A 74 -0.92 -4.65 -3.85
C ARG A 74 -1.22 -5.42 -2.56
N ALA A 75 -1.07 -4.79 -1.40
CA ALA A 75 -1.41 -5.39 -0.11
C ALA A 75 -2.93 -5.57 0.11
N ALA A 76 -3.75 -4.89 -0.68
CA ALA A 76 -5.20 -5.00 -0.67
C ALA A 76 -5.74 -5.94 -1.77
N TRP A 77 -4.88 -6.62 -2.53
CA TRP A 77 -5.32 -7.57 -3.54
C TRP A 77 -5.92 -8.83 -2.90
N VAL A 78 -7.10 -9.19 -3.41
CA VAL A 78 -7.84 -10.39 -3.02
C VAL A 78 -8.17 -11.22 -4.26
N ASP A 79 -7.83 -12.50 -4.22
CA ASP A 79 -8.21 -13.49 -5.22
C ASP A 79 -9.62 -14.01 -4.93
N ARG A 80 -10.53 -13.73 -5.85
CA ARG A 80 -11.91 -14.21 -5.83
C ARG A 80 -12.10 -15.25 -6.92
N LYS A 81 -11.67 -16.47 -6.62
CA LYS A 81 -11.83 -17.66 -7.48
C LYS A 81 -11.29 -17.46 -8.91
N GLY A 82 -10.10 -16.88 -9.03
CA GLY A 82 -9.43 -16.71 -10.32
C GLY A 82 -9.29 -15.26 -10.77
N LYS A 83 -10.18 -14.37 -10.30
CA LYS A 83 -10.11 -12.93 -10.59
C LYS A 83 -9.55 -12.16 -9.39
N ILE A 84 -8.46 -11.42 -9.59
CA ILE A 84 -7.86 -10.61 -8.53
C ILE A 84 -8.52 -9.24 -8.54
N THR A 85 -8.98 -8.81 -7.37
CA THR A 85 -9.70 -7.54 -7.17
C THR A 85 -9.09 -6.79 -5.98
N VAL A 86 -9.48 -5.53 -5.79
CA VAL A 86 -9.06 -4.74 -4.64
C VAL A 86 -10.11 -4.83 -3.55
N ASP A 87 -9.69 -5.20 -2.34
CA ASP A 87 -10.49 -5.05 -1.13
C ASP A 87 -10.42 -3.59 -0.66
N MET A 88 -11.55 -2.88 -0.73
CA MET A 88 -11.61 -1.47 -0.38
C MET A 88 -11.32 -1.20 1.11
N ASN A 89 -11.57 -2.15 2.01
CA ASN A 89 -11.23 -1.96 3.42
C ASN A 89 -9.72 -1.98 3.60
N LYS A 90 -9.05 -2.98 3.03
CA LYS A 90 -7.58 -3.05 3.03
C LYS A 90 -6.96 -1.87 2.30
N ALA A 91 -7.56 -1.42 1.20
CA ALA A 91 -7.07 -0.27 0.45
C ALA A 91 -7.13 1.03 1.27
N LYS A 92 -8.16 1.22 2.09
CA LYS A 92 -8.25 2.33 3.05
C LYS A 92 -7.13 2.27 4.08
N ASP A 93 -6.80 1.08 4.59
CA ASP A 93 -5.69 0.90 5.52
C ASP A 93 -4.33 1.19 4.87
N CYS A 94 -4.10 0.69 3.65
CA CYS A 94 -2.91 1.05 2.86
C CYS A 94 -2.79 2.56 2.65
N THR A 95 -3.93 3.25 2.44
CA THR A 95 -3.95 4.70 2.28
C THR A 95 -3.56 5.41 3.57
N ARG A 96 -4.06 4.96 4.73
CA ARG A 96 -3.64 5.50 6.03
C ARG A 96 -2.15 5.32 6.25
N ASP A 97 -1.60 4.15 5.94
CA ASP A 97 -0.16 3.90 6.07
C ASP A 97 0.67 4.78 5.15
N ARG A 98 0.24 4.96 3.90
CA ARG A 98 0.86 5.90 2.96
C ARG A 98 0.85 7.33 3.49
N LEU A 99 -0.30 7.82 3.98
CA LEU A 99 -0.43 9.16 4.55
C LEU A 99 0.43 9.34 5.82
N ARG A 100 0.58 8.30 6.64
CA ARG A 100 1.49 8.30 7.80
C ARG A 100 2.95 8.46 7.36
N ALA A 101 3.36 7.77 6.31
CA ALA A 101 4.70 7.89 5.76
C ALA A 101 4.94 9.27 5.13
N GLU A 102 3.96 9.81 4.42
CA GLU A 102 4.03 11.12 3.78
C GLU A 102 4.09 12.27 4.80
N ARG A 103 3.28 12.21 5.88
CA ARG A 103 3.26 13.28 6.90
C ARG A 103 4.52 13.33 7.78
N ALA A 104 5.27 12.23 7.89
CA ALA A 104 6.41 12.14 8.79
C ALA A 104 7.48 13.22 8.51
N PRO A 105 8.05 13.33 7.29
CA PRO A 105 9.02 14.39 6.99
C PRO A 105 8.41 15.81 7.06
N LEU A 106 7.09 15.95 6.82
CA LEU A 106 6.42 17.25 6.94
C LEU A 106 6.31 17.71 8.40
N LEU A 107 6.00 16.79 9.32
CA LEU A 107 5.98 17.08 10.75
C LEU A 107 7.38 17.45 11.27
N GLU A 108 8.42 16.75 10.81
CA GLU A 108 9.82 17.07 11.13
C GLU A 108 10.21 18.48 10.63
N ALA A 109 9.83 18.84 9.41
CA ALA A 109 10.04 20.19 8.89
C ALA A 109 9.32 21.24 9.74
N LYS A 110 8.09 20.95 10.19
CA LYS A 110 7.33 21.85 11.07
C LYS A 110 7.93 21.98 12.47
N ASP A 111 8.62 20.97 12.96
CA ASP A 111 9.38 21.08 14.22
C ASP A 111 10.53 22.09 14.08
N VAL A 112 11.22 22.12 12.95
CA VAL A 112 12.25 23.13 12.66
C VAL A 112 11.64 24.53 12.56
N ASP A 113 10.50 24.68 11.87
CA ASP A 113 9.80 25.96 11.77
C ASP A 113 9.35 26.48 13.14
N ALA A 114 8.86 25.60 14.02
CA ALA A 114 8.48 25.96 15.39
C ALA A 114 9.67 26.48 16.20
N LEU A 115 10.85 25.84 16.08
CA LEU A 115 12.07 26.30 16.75
C LEU A 115 12.51 27.68 16.28
N ARG A 116 12.47 27.93 14.96
CA ARG A 116 12.78 29.25 14.38
C ARG A 116 11.82 30.34 14.88
N ALA A 117 10.52 30.04 14.91
CA ALA A 117 9.51 30.97 15.41
C ALA A 117 9.73 31.29 16.90
N LEU A 118 10.07 30.28 17.70
CA LEU A 118 10.38 30.46 19.12
C LEU A 118 11.63 31.32 19.34
N GLU A 119 12.71 31.09 18.58
CA GLU A 119 13.93 31.89 18.64
C GLU A 119 13.69 33.36 18.24
N ALA A 120 12.72 33.60 17.35
CA ALA A 120 12.32 34.94 16.91
C ALA A 120 11.26 35.61 17.80
N ASP A 121 10.74 34.92 18.84
CA ASP A 121 9.53 35.32 19.60
C ASP A 121 8.31 35.63 18.70
N ASP A 122 8.20 34.94 17.55
CA ASP A 122 7.10 35.10 16.60
C ASP A 122 5.91 34.21 16.96
N LYS A 123 4.99 34.77 17.74
CA LYS A 123 3.78 34.09 18.21
C LYS A 123 2.79 33.77 17.08
N ALA A 124 2.79 34.55 16.00
CA ALA A 124 1.90 34.31 14.87
C ALA A 124 2.38 33.07 14.09
N ALA A 125 3.68 33.03 13.76
CA ALA A 125 4.27 31.87 13.11
C ALA A 125 4.13 30.59 13.94
N LEU A 126 4.26 30.69 15.27
CA LEU A 126 4.05 29.53 16.16
C LEU A 126 2.61 29.00 16.12
N ALA A 127 1.62 29.88 16.03
CA ALA A 127 0.21 29.50 15.90
C ALA A 127 -0.06 28.80 14.56
N ASP A 128 0.49 29.34 13.46
CA ASP A 128 0.36 28.74 12.13
C ASP A 128 1.00 27.35 12.05
N VAL A 129 2.21 27.19 12.63
CA VAL A 129 2.88 25.88 12.71
C VAL A 129 2.08 24.89 13.55
N ALA A 130 1.49 25.32 14.66
CA ALA A 130 0.66 24.45 15.50
C ALA A 130 -0.59 23.97 14.76
N ALA A 131 -1.28 24.87 14.04
CA ALA A 131 -2.44 24.52 13.22
C ALA A 131 -2.07 23.52 12.12
N GLU A 132 -0.94 23.75 11.45
CA GLU A 132 -0.45 22.88 10.38
C GLU A 132 -0.09 21.47 10.88
N LYS A 133 0.59 21.38 12.03
CA LYS A 133 0.89 20.09 12.66
C LYS A 133 -0.38 19.34 13.04
N GLN A 134 -1.44 20.05 13.44
CA GLN A 134 -2.72 19.42 13.73
C GLN A 134 -3.36 18.89 12.44
N ARG A 135 -3.42 19.69 11.37
CA ARG A 135 -3.92 19.24 10.05
C ARG A 135 -3.21 17.97 9.56
N LEU A 136 -1.89 17.92 9.65
CA LEU A 136 -1.08 16.76 9.25
C LEU A 136 -1.37 15.50 10.10
N ARG A 137 -1.72 15.67 11.38
CA ARG A 137 -2.12 14.54 12.24
C ARG A 137 -3.51 14.02 11.88
N ASP A 138 -4.44 14.93 11.63
CA ASP A 138 -5.84 14.62 11.34
C ASP A 138 -6.02 13.97 9.97
N ILE A 139 -5.02 14.04 9.09
CA ILE A 139 -5.12 13.52 7.73
C ILE A 139 -5.40 12.02 7.65
N THR A 140 -5.01 11.25 8.66
CA THR A 140 -5.29 9.79 8.71
C THR A 140 -6.73 9.47 9.10
N GLU A 141 -7.49 10.47 9.53
CA GLU A 141 -8.87 10.38 10.01
C GLU A 141 -9.85 11.10 9.08
N LEU A 142 -9.42 11.47 7.88
CA LEU A 142 -10.28 12.12 6.90
C LEU A 142 -11.52 11.26 6.59
N PRO A 143 -12.73 11.82 6.71
CA PRO A 143 -13.96 11.13 6.31
C PRO A 143 -13.95 10.68 4.85
N ALA A 144 -13.17 11.34 4.00
CA ALA A 144 -12.97 10.97 2.60
C ALA A 144 -12.36 9.56 2.44
N ILE A 145 -11.50 9.11 3.37
CA ILE A 145 -10.95 7.75 3.36
C ILE A 145 -12.09 6.74 3.56
N ASP A 146 -12.96 6.98 4.55
CA ASP A 146 -14.05 6.07 4.86
C ASP A 146 -15.17 6.11 3.81
N ALA A 147 -15.40 7.28 3.20
CA ALA A 147 -16.38 7.47 2.14
C ALA A 147 -15.92 6.95 0.76
N ALA A 148 -14.62 6.72 0.56
CA ALA A 148 -14.07 6.24 -0.71
C ALA A 148 -14.71 4.92 -1.16
N LYS A 149 -15.12 4.88 -2.43
CA LYS A 149 -15.78 3.73 -3.06
C LYS A 149 -14.90 3.06 -4.10
N THR A 150 -13.91 3.78 -4.60
CA THR A 150 -12.98 3.30 -5.61
C THR A 150 -11.53 3.50 -5.18
N PRO A 151 -10.58 2.74 -5.74
CA PRO A 151 -9.15 2.98 -5.52
C PRO A 151 -8.70 4.37 -6.01
N ASP A 152 -9.34 4.92 -7.03
CA ASP A 152 -9.00 6.26 -7.54
C ASP A 152 -9.42 7.37 -6.58
N ASP A 153 -10.52 7.20 -5.83
CA ASP A 153 -10.88 8.11 -4.74
C ASP A 153 -9.76 8.17 -3.67
N LEU A 154 -9.15 7.03 -3.37
CA LEU A 154 -8.07 6.91 -2.38
C LEU A 154 -6.74 7.47 -2.90
N LYS A 155 -6.44 7.32 -4.20
CA LYS A 155 -5.27 7.91 -4.86
C LYS A 155 -5.23 9.42 -4.78
N ALA A 156 -6.40 10.06 -4.84
CA ALA A 156 -6.50 11.52 -4.82
C ALA A 156 -6.11 12.14 -3.46
N LEU A 157 -6.03 11.33 -2.39
CA LEU A 157 -5.71 11.80 -1.05
C LEU A 157 -4.18 11.87 -0.84
N SER A 158 -3.68 13.03 -0.46
CA SER A 158 -2.28 13.27 -0.09
C SER A 158 -2.17 14.32 1.02
N CYS A 159 -1.00 14.43 1.64
CA CYS A 159 -0.70 15.46 2.65
C CYS A 159 -0.75 16.88 2.11
N GLU A 160 -0.55 17.03 0.80
CA GLU A 160 -0.57 18.30 0.09
C GLU A 160 -1.96 18.66 -0.45
N SER A 161 -2.79 17.69 -0.86
CA SER A 161 -4.08 17.96 -1.51
C SER A 161 -5.17 18.43 -0.54
N VAL A 162 -4.94 18.28 0.76
CA VAL A 162 -5.84 18.75 1.82
C VAL A 162 -5.34 20.12 2.30
N LEU A 163 -5.72 21.16 1.55
CA LEU A 163 -5.52 22.54 1.98
C LEU A 163 -6.47 22.88 3.14
N PRO A 164 -6.03 23.72 4.11
CA PRO A 164 -6.90 24.26 5.16
C PRO A 164 -8.02 25.15 4.60
#